data_AF-A0A9X9WZF8-F1
#
_entry.id   AF-A0A9X9WZF8-F1
#
_cell.length_a   1.000
_cell.length_b   1.000
_cell.length_c   1.000
_cell.angle_alpha   90.00
_cell.angle_beta   90.00
_cell.angle_gamma   90.00
#
_symmetry.space_group_name_H-M   'P 1'
#
loop_
_entity.id
_entity.type
_entity.pdbx_description
1 polymer ?
#
loop_
_entity_poly.entity_id
_entity_poly.type
_entity_poly.pdbx_seq_one_letter_code
_entity_poly.pdbx_strand_id
1 'polypeptide(L)'
;MTSLPEPKAGAKKLGLVIDLDTCVGCHACATNCKEWNTSGHMAPLPDRHPYSAGQEGVWFNRVHSYEAGEGEEGRTVHFPRSCLHCETPACVTVCPTGASYKRAEDGIVLVNTDMCIGCQLCAWACPYGAREFDDDAGVMKKCTLCVDRIYNETIPEDRRVPACVSTCPANARHFGDLGDPDSAVSKLVAERGGYELMPELGYKPVNRYLPPRRAPKADAGPAKEASPLPSQITNPLLRWVDKVLSR
;
A
#
# COMPACT_ATOMS: atom_id res chain seq x y z
N MET A 1 21.07 13.28 -17.41
CA MET A 1 20.44 12.02 -16.94
C MET A 1 21.31 11.50 -15.81
N THR A 2 20.73 11.21 -14.65
CA THR A 2 21.47 10.70 -13.49
C THR A 2 21.64 9.19 -13.54
N SER A 3 22.70 8.68 -12.93
CA SER A 3 22.95 7.25 -12.80
C SER A 3 22.32 6.68 -11.53
N LEU A 4 22.09 5.37 -11.51
CA LEU A 4 21.75 4.65 -10.30
C LEU A 4 23.03 4.40 -9.49
N PRO A 5 22.98 4.47 -8.14
CA PRO A 5 24.13 4.11 -7.34
C PRO A 5 24.41 2.61 -7.42
N GLU A 6 25.67 2.22 -7.21
CA GLU A 6 25.99 0.83 -6.91
C GLU A 6 25.45 0.47 -5.52
N PRO A 7 24.79 -0.69 -5.35
CA PRO A 7 24.34 -1.14 -4.04
C PRO A 7 25.53 -1.30 -3.08
N LYS A 8 25.40 -0.84 -1.84
CA LYS A 8 26.42 -1.08 -0.81
C LYS A 8 26.44 -2.56 -0.39
N ALA A 9 27.59 -3.04 0.06
CA ALA A 9 27.68 -4.36 0.70
C ALA A 9 26.72 -4.41 1.89
N GLY A 10 25.87 -5.45 1.96
CA GLY A 10 24.85 -5.59 2.99
C GLY A 10 23.67 -4.62 2.86
N ALA A 11 23.49 -3.97 1.70
CA ALA A 11 22.33 -3.10 1.47
C ALA A 11 21.01 -3.87 1.58
N LYS A 12 20.05 -3.26 2.27
CA LYS A 12 18.67 -3.76 2.37
C LYS A 12 17.93 -3.47 1.07
N LYS A 13 16.86 -4.22 0.81
CA LYS A 13 15.87 -3.91 -0.23
C LYS A 13 14.51 -3.71 0.43
N LEU A 14 14.30 -2.55 1.01
CA LEU A 14 13.08 -2.27 1.77
C LEU A 14 11.90 -2.07 0.82
N GLY A 15 10.80 -2.74 1.12
CA GLY A 15 9.59 -2.67 0.31
C GLY A 15 8.33 -3.06 1.07
N LEU A 16 7.20 -2.90 0.39
CA LEU A 16 5.89 -3.34 0.86
C LEU A 16 5.50 -4.67 0.24
N VAL A 17 4.84 -5.51 1.03
CA VAL A 17 4.06 -6.65 0.53
C VAL A 17 2.59 -6.34 0.78
N ILE A 18 1.78 -6.35 -0.27
CA ILE A 18 0.38 -5.92 -0.24
C ILE A 18 -0.50 -7.13 -0.55
N ASP A 19 -1.25 -7.59 0.43
CA ASP A 19 -2.17 -8.71 0.31
C ASP A 19 -3.52 -8.27 -0.26
N LEU A 20 -3.77 -8.63 -1.52
CA LEU A 20 -5.02 -8.30 -2.20
C LEU A 20 -6.18 -9.20 -1.77
N ASP A 21 -5.90 -10.30 -1.05
CA ASP A 21 -6.90 -11.20 -0.49
C ASP A 21 -7.62 -10.60 0.71
N THR A 22 -6.85 -9.91 1.57
CA THR A 22 -7.34 -9.38 2.85
C THR A 22 -7.65 -7.88 2.78
N CYS A 23 -7.24 -7.20 1.71
CA CYS A 23 -7.55 -5.79 1.54
C CYS A 23 -9.05 -5.57 1.32
N VAL A 24 -9.72 -5.00 2.32
CA VAL A 24 -11.16 -4.67 2.27
C VAL A 24 -11.47 -3.28 1.70
N GLY A 25 -10.49 -2.60 1.11
CA GLY A 25 -10.71 -1.28 0.51
C GLY A 25 -11.09 -0.16 1.49
N CYS A 26 -10.77 -0.26 2.78
CA CYS A 26 -11.21 0.73 3.79
C CYS A 26 -10.58 2.13 3.68
N HIS A 27 -9.64 2.35 2.75
CA HIS A 27 -8.89 3.61 2.56
C HIS A 27 -8.07 4.14 3.76
N ALA A 28 -8.06 3.49 4.93
CA ALA A 28 -7.26 3.91 6.08
C ALA A 28 -5.77 4.11 5.74
N CYS A 29 -5.21 3.22 4.92
CA CYS A 29 -3.82 3.31 4.46
C CYS A 29 -3.55 4.53 3.57
N ALA A 30 -4.54 5.07 2.86
CA ALA A 30 -4.40 6.26 2.04
C ALA A 30 -4.46 7.52 2.92
N THR A 31 -5.49 7.60 3.77
CA THR A 31 -5.70 8.72 4.70
C THR A 31 -4.53 8.89 5.66
N ASN A 32 -4.07 7.82 6.32
CA ASN A 32 -2.96 7.91 7.28
C ASN A 32 -1.62 8.19 6.58
N CYS A 33 -1.45 7.76 5.33
CA CYS A 33 -0.27 8.12 4.55
C CYS A 33 -0.24 9.63 4.29
N LYS A 34 -1.39 10.21 3.92
CA LYS A 34 -1.51 11.65 3.72
C LYS A 34 -1.28 12.42 5.02
N GLU A 35 -1.95 12.05 6.11
CA GLU A 35 -1.84 12.72 7.41
C GLU A 35 -0.40 12.71 7.96
N TRP A 36 0.27 11.56 7.94
CA TRP A 36 1.68 11.45 8.36
C TRP A 36 2.59 12.35 7.52
N ASN A 37 2.50 12.26 6.19
CA ASN A 37 3.44 12.96 5.30
C ASN A 37 3.15 14.46 5.18
N THR A 38 1.91 14.90 5.38
CA THR A 38 1.55 16.32 5.54
C THR A 38 2.09 16.91 6.84
N SER A 39 2.38 16.08 7.83
CA SER A 39 2.99 16.51 9.10
C SER A 39 4.51 16.34 9.12
N GLY A 40 5.11 15.92 8.00
CA GLY A 40 6.52 15.59 7.88
C GLY A 40 7.27 16.43 6.86
N HIS A 41 8.42 15.93 6.42
CA HIS A 41 9.33 16.62 5.49
C HIS A 41 8.77 16.81 4.08
N MET A 42 7.68 16.13 3.71
CA MET A 42 7.01 16.27 2.41
C MET A 42 5.83 17.24 2.43
N ALA A 43 5.57 17.88 3.57
CA ALA A 43 4.49 18.82 3.75
C ALA A 43 4.60 20.04 2.81
N PRO A 44 3.47 20.66 2.43
CA PRO A 44 2.11 20.13 2.55
C PRO A 44 1.81 19.08 1.47
N LEU A 45 0.79 18.24 1.64
CA LEU A 45 0.21 17.46 0.54
C LEU A 45 -1.17 18.04 0.21
N PRO A 46 -1.25 19.04 -0.69
CA PRO A 46 -2.49 19.80 -0.89
C PRO A 46 -3.60 18.94 -1.51
N ASP A 47 -4.85 19.30 -1.19
CA ASP A 47 -6.06 18.89 -1.91
C ASP A 47 -6.61 20.10 -2.67
N ARG A 48 -7.11 19.87 -3.87
CA ARG A 48 -7.72 20.88 -4.73
C ARG A 48 -9.12 20.44 -5.12
N HIS A 49 -10.03 21.40 -5.06
CA HIS A 49 -11.46 21.15 -5.29
C HIS A 49 -12.02 19.93 -4.53
N PRO A 50 -11.73 19.77 -3.21
CA PRO A 50 -12.02 18.55 -2.46
C PRO A 50 -13.51 18.20 -2.36
N TYR A 51 -14.39 19.17 -2.61
CA TYR A 51 -15.85 19.00 -2.59
C TYR A 51 -16.48 18.99 -3.98
N SER A 52 -15.68 18.98 -5.05
CA SER A 52 -16.16 18.99 -6.44
C SER A 52 -16.18 17.57 -7.03
N ALA A 53 -16.67 17.43 -8.26
CA ALA A 53 -16.55 16.18 -9.02
C ALA A 53 -15.11 15.94 -9.56
N GLY A 54 -14.31 17.01 -9.70
CA GLY A 54 -12.91 16.96 -10.15
C GLY A 54 -11.95 17.12 -8.98
N GLN A 55 -12.01 16.18 -8.02
CA GLN A 55 -11.12 16.20 -6.86
C GLN A 55 -9.69 15.90 -7.29
N GLU A 56 -8.79 16.81 -6.93
CA GLU A 56 -7.38 16.71 -7.22
C GLU A 56 -6.58 16.83 -5.93
N GLY A 57 -5.31 16.42 -5.96
CA GLY A 57 -4.44 16.58 -4.81
C GLY A 57 -3.28 15.61 -4.83
N VAL A 58 -2.34 15.89 -3.94
CA VAL A 58 -1.14 15.08 -3.76
C VAL A 58 -1.49 13.92 -2.83
N TRP A 59 -1.56 12.72 -3.39
CA TRP A 59 -1.83 11.48 -2.66
C TRP A 59 -0.80 10.41 -2.99
N PHE A 60 0.05 10.07 -2.02
CA PHE A 60 1.12 9.08 -2.21
C PHE A 60 0.64 7.63 -2.30
N ASN A 61 -0.61 7.40 -1.94
CA ASN A 61 -1.25 6.11 -1.91
C ASN A 61 -2.72 6.25 -2.30
N ARG A 62 -3.17 5.50 -3.32
CA ARG A 62 -4.57 5.44 -3.75
C ARG A 62 -5.02 3.99 -3.78
N VAL A 63 -6.25 3.72 -3.35
CA VAL A 63 -6.85 2.38 -3.43
C VAL A 63 -7.84 2.38 -4.57
N HIS A 64 -7.57 1.56 -5.58
CA HIS A 64 -8.48 1.38 -6.71
C HIS A 64 -9.25 0.08 -6.54
N SER A 65 -10.55 0.11 -6.79
CA SER A 65 -11.40 -1.07 -6.68
C SER A 65 -11.79 -1.53 -8.08
N TYR A 66 -11.67 -2.83 -8.33
CA TYR A 66 -12.00 -3.45 -9.60
C TYR A 66 -12.94 -4.63 -9.37
N GLU A 67 -13.88 -4.84 -10.26
CA GLU A 67 -14.58 -6.13 -10.37
C GLU A 67 -13.70 -7.06 -11.21
N ALA A 68 -13.49 -8.28 -10.71
CA ALA A 68 -12.64 -9.28 -11.33
C ALA A 68 -13.30 -10.66 -11.28
N GLY A 69 -13.09 -11.45 -12.34
CA GLY A 69 -13.77 -12.74 -12.51
C GLY A 69 -15.18 -12.60 -13.05
N GLU A 70 -15.81 -13.73 -13.37
CA GLU A 70 -17.17 -13.81 -13.92
C GLU A 70 -18.00 -14.82 -13.12
N GLY A 71 -19.32 -14.62 -13.09
CA GLY A 71 -20.26 -15.54 -12.43
C GLY A 71 -19.93 -15.77 -10.95
N GLU A 72 -19.86 -17.04 -10.54
CA GLU A 72 -19.51 -17.44 -9.16
C GLU A 72 -18.07 -17.08 -8.76
N GLU A 73 -17.20 -16.76 -9.71
CA GLU A 73 -15.82 -16.32 -9.47
C GLU A 73 -15.69 -14.79 -9.41
N GLY A 74 -16.80 -14.07 -9.64
CA GLY A 74 -16.87 -12.62 -9.55
C GLY A 74 -16.56 -12.11 -8.13
N ARG A 75 -15.66 -11.14 -8.04
CA ARG A 75 -15.26 -10.51 -6.77
C ARG A 75 -14.80 -9.07 -6.97
N THR A 76 -14.90 -8.27 -5.92
CA THR A 76 -14.23 -6.98 -5.86
C THR A 76 -12.80 -7.16 -5.36
N VAL A 77 -11.82 -6.69 -6.13
CA VAL A 77 -10.41 -6.62 -5.74
C VAL A 77 -10.06 -5.17 -5.46
N HIS A 78 -9.66 -4.91 -4.22
CA HIS A 78 -9.11 -3.63 -3.83
C HIS A 78 -7.60 -3.65 -4.03
N PHE A 79 -7.10 -2.69 -4.82
CA PHE A 79 -5.73 -2.62 -5.28
C PHE A 79 -5.08 -1.32 -4.79
N PRO A 80 -4.48 -1.32 -3.58
CA PRO A 80 -3.71 -0.19 -3.08
C PRO A 80 -2.43 0.03 -3.90
N ARG A 81 -2.30 1.22 -4.49
CA ARG A 81 -1.13 1.65 -5.29
C ARG A 81 -0.42 2.81 -4.62
N SER A 82 0.85 2.60 -4.36
CA SER A 82 1.81 3.62 -3.94
C SER A 82 3.08 3.46 -4.78
N CYS A 83 4.11 4.29 -4.56
CA CYS A 83 5.40 4.09 -5.22
C CYS A 83 5.94 2.69 -4.93
N LEU A 84 6.40 1.99 -5.97
CA LEU A 84 6.89 0.61 -5.85
C LEU A 84 8.40 0.52 -5.56
N HIS A 85 9.08 1.67 -5.41
CA HIS A 85 10.51 1.80 -5.12
C HIS A 85 11.37 0.86 -5.99
N CYS A 86 11.07 0.86 -7.29
CA CYS A 86 11.64 -0.01 -8.31
C CYS A 86 13.17 -0.18 -8.23
N GLU A 87 13.65 -1.38 -8.56
CA GLU A 87 15.08 -1.68 -8.62
C GLU A 87 15.75 -0.90 -9.77
N THR A 88 15.06 -0.80 -10.91
CA THR A 88 15.47 -0.05 -12.11
C THR A 88 14.53 1.13 -12.38
N PRO A 89 14.53 2.18 -11.53
CA PRO A 89 13.56 3.27 -11.61
C PRO A 89 13.93 4.25 -12.72
N ALA A 90 13.27 4.19 -13.88
CA ALA A 90 13.50 5.19 -14.94
C ALA A 90 13.19 6.63 -14.45
N CYS A 91 12.26 6.79 -13.50
CA CYS A 91 11.96 8.08 -12.87
C CYS A 91 13.16 8.71 -12.14
N VAL A 92 14.21 7.94 -11.82
CA VAL A 92 15.50 8.47 -11.35
C VAL A 92 16.33 8.93 -12.54
N THR A 93 16.58 8.04 -13.51
CA THR A 93 17.55 8.30 -14.58
C THR A 93 17.14 9.40 -15.55
N VAL A 94 15.83 9.61 -15.74
CA VAL A 94 15.30 10.72 -16.56
C VAL A 94 15.38 12.08 -15.86
N CYS A 95 15.67 12.14 -14.56
CA CYS A 95 15.71 13.40 -13.83
C CYS A 95 16.93 14.25 -14.26
N PRO A 96 16.74 15.46 -14.81
CA PRO A 96 17.86 16.25 -15.33
C PRO A 96 18.70 16.88 -14.23
N THR A 97 18.11 17.19 -13.07
CA THR A 97 18.79 17.85 -11.95
C THR A 97 19.38 16.89 -10.93
N GLY A 98 19.01 15.60 -10.99
CA GLY A 98 19.32 14.62 -9.95
C GLY A 98 18.46 14.73 -8.70
N ALA A 99 17.37 15.51 -8.73
CA ALA A 99 16.39 15.55 -7.66
C ALA A 99 15.79 14.18 -7.34
N SER A 100 15.52 13.36 -8.36
CA SER A 100 15.06 11.98 -8.16
C SER A 100 16.28 11.09 -8.00
N TYR A 101 16.36 10.33 -6.91
CA TYR A 101 17.52 9.47 -6.61
C TYR A 101 17.08 8.17 -5.92
N LYS A 102 17.95 7.17 -5.96
CA LYS A 102 17.81 5.91 -5.20
C LYS A 102 18.86 5.88 -4.10
N ARG A 103 18.51 5.43 -2.91
CA ARG A 103 19.44 5.23 -1.79
C ARG A 103 20.18 3.91 -1.96
N ALA A 104 21.49 3.91 -1.72
CA ALA A 104 22.37 2.77 -1.96
C ALA A 104 22.33 1.72 -0.84
N GLU A 105 21.94 2.15 0.36
CA GLU A 105 21.91 1.36 1.59
C GLU A 105 20.61 0.56 1.78
N ASP A 106 19.50 1.01 1.21
CA ASP A 106 18.17 0.42 1.47
C ASP A 106 17.25 0.35 0.25
N GLY A 107 17.70 0.85 -0.91
CA GLY A 107 16.97 0.80 -2.17
C GLY A 107 15.81 1.79 -2.29
N ILE A 108 15.54 2.62 -1.28
CA ILE A 108 14.41 3.55 -1.30
C ILE A 108 14.68 4.64 -2.34
N VAL A 109 13.82 4.69 -3.37
CA VAL A 109 13.74 5.82 -4.31
C VAL A 109 13.15 7.04 -3.59
N LEU A 110 13.72 8.23 -3.75
CA LEU A 110 13.30 9.50 -3.13
C LEU A 110 13.32 10.68 -4.13
N VAL A 111 12.82 11.82 -3.67
CA VAL A 111 12.92 13.11 -4.38
C VAL A 111 13.47 14.14 -3.41
N ASN A 112 14.53 14.83 -3.81
CA ASN A 112 14.97 16.05 -3.17
C ASN A 112 14.18 17.22 -3.77
N THR A 113 13.30 17.83 -2.97
CA THR A 113 12.42 18.92 -3.41
C THR A 113 13.21 20.20 -3.72
N ASP A 114 14.33 20.45 -3.04
CA ASP A 114 15.14 21.66 -3.23
C ASP A 114 15.88 21.65 -4.58
N MET A 115 16.13 20.46 -5.13
CA MET A 115 16.73 20.28 -6.45
C MET A 115 15.69 20.08 -7.56
N CYS A 116 14.42 19.92 -7.20
CA CYS A 116 13.37 19.61 -8.15
C CYS A 116 12.91 20.88 -8.87
N ILE A 117 13.01 20.89 -10.20
CA ILE A 117 12.58 22.02 -11.04
C ILE A 117 11.16 21.84 -11.61
N GLY A 118 10.39 20.89 -11.10
CA GLY A 118 9.01 20.69 -11.53
C GLY A 118 8.81 20.21 -12.98
N CYS A 119 9.84 19.76 -13.69
CA CYS A 119 9.73 19.37 -15.12
C CYS A 119 8.84 18.15 -15.43
N GLN A 120 8.35 17.44 -14.41
CA GLN A 120 7.45 16.27 -14.50
C GLN A 120 7.90 15.07 -15.35
N LEU A 121 9.11 15.06 -15.93
CA LEU A 121 9.63 13.92 -16.71
C LEU A 121 9.60 12.60 -15.92
N CYS A 122 9.85 12.66 -14.62
CA CYS A 122 9.80 11.50 -13.74
C CYS A 122 8.38 10.93 -13.56
N ALA A 123 7.32 11.73 -13.74
CA ALA A 123 5.94 11.26 -13.75
C ALA A 123 5.64 10.52 -15.06
N TRP A 124 6.03 11.10 -16.20
CA TRP A 124 5.93 10.47 -17.51
C TRP A 124 6.68 9.13 -17.60
N ALA A 125 7.84 9.04 -16.96
CA ALA A 125 8.62 7.79 -16.91
C ALA A 125 8.09 6.76 -15.89
N CYS A 126 7.11 7.10 -15.05
CA CYS A 126 6.59 6.16 -14.05
C CYS A 126 5.31 5.49 -14.59
N PRO A 127 5.37 4.20 -15.00
CA PRO A 127 4.19 3.52 -15.56
C PRO A 127 3.09 3.28 -14.52
N TYR A 128 3.42 3.43 -13.23
CA TYR A 128 2.52 3.16 -12.10
C TYR A 128 1.76 4.41 -11.62
N GLY A 129 1.99 5.58 -12.21
CA GLY A 129 1.32 6.83 -11.81
C GLY A 129 1.60 7.23 -10.36
N ALA A 130 2.77 6.88 -9.83
CA ALA A 130 3.08 7.01 -8.40
C ALA A 130 3.85 8.29 -8.03
N ARG A 131 3.91 9.26 -8.95
CA ARG A 131 4.59 10.54 -8.79
C ARG A 131 3.54 11.64 -8.87
N GLU A 132 3.43 12.42 -7.81
CA GLU A 132 2.45 13.50 -7.68
C GLU A 132 3.15 14.83 -7.95
N PHE A 133 2.55 15.69 -8.76
CA PHE A 133 3.01 17.07 -8.89
C PHE A 133 2.30 17.93 -7.84
N ASP A 134 3.07 18.68 -7.08
CA ASP A 134 2.55 19.71 -6.20
C ASP A 134 2.66 21.06 -6.91
N ASP A 135 1.57 21.50 -7.54
CA ASP A 135 1.53 22.80 -8.23
C ASP A 135 1.79 23.99 -7.30
N ASP A 136 1.51 23.88 -6.00
CA ASP A 136 1.68 25.00 -5.06
C ASP A 136 3.17 25.23 -4.78
N ALA A 137 3.93 24.13 -4.67
CA ALA A 137 5.37 24.16 -4.46
C ALA A 137 6.19 24.09 -5.76
N GLY A 138 5.57 23.75 -6.89
CA GLY A 138 6.24 23.57 -8.19
C GLY A 138 7.18 22.37 -8.25
N VAL A 139 6.97 21.33 -7.42
CA VAL A 139 7.88 20.19 -7.28
C VAL A 139 7.17 18.85 -7.35
N MET A 140 7.92 17.81 -7.71
CA MET A 140 7.43 16.43 -7.68
C MET A 140 7.54 15.83 -6.29
N LYS A 141 6.47 15.20 -5.81
CA LYS A 141 6.40 14.45 -4.55
C LYS A 141 5.99 13.00 -4.83
N LYS A 142 6.21 12.12 -3.85
CA LYS A 142 5.77 10.71 -3.91
C LYS A 142 5.92 10.02 -2.56
N CYS A 143 5.35 8.82 -2.44
CA CYS A 143 5.59 7.92 -1.30
C CYS A 143 7.09 7.80 -1.01
N THR A 144 7.47 8.02 0.25
CA THR A 144 8.85 8.01 0.74
C THR A 144 9.21 6.69 1.43
N LEU A 145 8.32 5.70 1.38
CA LEU A 145 8.32 4.52 2.24
C LEU A 145 8.36 4.89 3.73
N CYS A 146 7.89 6.09 4.08
CA CYS A 146 7.99 6.68 5.42
C CYS A 146 9.42 6.58 5.98
N VAL A 147 10.42 6.95 5.17
CA VAL A 147 11.85 6.94 5.56
C VAL A 147 12.08 7.68 6.89
N ASP A 148 11.32 8.74 7.13
CA ASP A 148 11.31 9.56 8.34
C ASP A 148 10.69 8.86 9.56
N ARG A 149 9.92 7.78 9.36
CA ARG A 149 9.28 6.98 10.41
C ARG A 149 10.07 5.70 10.71
N ILE A 150 10.51 4.99 9.69
CA ILE A 150 11.18 3.68 9.83
C ILE A 150 12.55 3.78 10.51
N TYR A 151 13.19 4.95 10.44
CA TYR A 151 14.46 5.23 11.12
C TYR A 151 14.32 6.14 12.34
N ASN A 152 13.09 6.46 12.77
CA ASN A 152 12.90 7.37 13.89
C ASN A 152 13.08 6.65 15.23
N GLU A 153 14.18 6.97 15.92
CA GLU A 153 14.54 6.34 17.18
C GLU A 153 13.58 6.64 18.34
N THR A 154 12.80 7.72 18.24
CA THR A 154 11.76 8.06 19.24
C THR A 154 10.55 7.12 19.20
N ILE A 155 10.38 6.38 18.10
CA ILE A 155 9.35 5.34 17.95
C ILE A 155 9.97 4.01 18.42
N PRO A 156 9.28 3.19 19.24
CA PRO A 156 9.72 1.84 19.57
C PRO A 156 10.01 1.02 18.31
N GLU A 157 11.09 0.24 18.31
CA GLU A 157 11.58 -0.47 17.13
C GLU A 157 10.53 -1.38 16.48
N ASP A 158 9.74 -2.09 17.29
CA ASP A 158 8.62 -2.94 16.87
C ASP A 158 7.51 -2.18 16.15
N ARG A 159 7.47 -0.85 16.28
CA ARG A 159 6.49 0.03 15.65
C ARG A 159 7.07 0.86 14.51
N ARG A 160 8.36 0.75 14.16
CA ARG A 160 9.03 1.51 13.09
C ARG A 160 8.73 0.99 11.68
N VAL A 161 7.46 1.00 11.30
CA VAL A 161 6.96 0.61 9.97
C VAL A 161 6.43 1.83 9.18
N PRO A 162 6.04 1.70 7.91
CA PRO A 162 5.34 2.79 7.22
C PRO A 162 3.96 3.09 7.83
N ALA A 163 3.53 4.35 7.81
CA ALA A 163 2.24 4.77 8.36
C ALA A 163 1.05 4.01 7.74
N CYS A 164 1.16 3.65 6.47
CA CYS A 164 0.16 2.88 5.75
C CYS A 164 0.10 1.40 6.17
N VAL A 165 1.16 0.87 6.77
CA VAL A 165 1.25 -0.49 7.33
C VAL A 165 0.67 -0.49 8.74
N SER A 166 1.11 0.45 9.59
CA SER A 166 0.66 0.51 10.99
C SER A 166 -0.84 0.74 11.16
N THR A 167 -1.48 1.40 10.19
CA THR A 167 -2.92 1.73 10.25
C THR A 167 -3.82 0.62 9.70
N CYS A 168 -3.28 -0.37 8.98
CA CYS A 168 -4.10 -1.29 8.20
C CYS A 168 -4.88 -2.24 9.12
N PRO A 169 -6.22 -2.11 9.25
CA PRO A 169 -6.97 -2.93 10.20
C PRO A 169 -7.06 -4.40 9.78
N ALA A 170 -6.96 -4.65 8.48
CA ALA A 170 -7.02 -6.00 7.90
C ALA A 170 -5.64 -6.68 7.82
N ASN A 171 -4.55 -6.02 8.25
CA ASN A 171 -3.18 -6.48 8.07
C ASN A 171 -2.84 -6.83 6.61
N ALA A 172 -3.44 -6.12 5.65
CA ALA A 172 -3.21 -6.33 4.21
C ALA A 172 -1.92 -5.70 3.69
N ARG A 173 -1.14 -5.03 4.55
CA ARG A 173 0.12 -4.38 4.19
C ARG A 173 1.19 -4.82 5.16
N HIS A 174 2.31 -5.27 4.62
CA HIS A 174 3.49 -5.68 5.37
C HIS A 174 4.70 -4.89 4.86
N PHE A 175 5.71 -4.76 5.70
CA PHE A 175 6.94 -4.04 5.37
C PHE A 175 8.15 -4.80 5.91
N GLY A 176 9.23 -4.77 5.15
CA GLY A 176 10.48 -5.38 5.55
C GLY A 176 11.51 -5.39 4.43
N ASP A 177 12.59 -6.14 4.66
CA ASP A 177 13.68 -6.32 3.71
C ASP A 177 13.41 -7.49 2.77
N LEU A 178 13.12 -7.19 1.50
CA LEU A 178 12.93 -8.20 0.44
C LEU A 178 14.25 -8.68 -0.17
N GLY A 179 15.38 -8.14 0.29
CA GLY A 179 16.73 -8.61 -0.05
C GLY A 179 17.18 -9.76 0.86
N ASP A 180 16.60 -9.87 2.05
CA ASP A 180 16.83 -10.96 2.98
C ASP A 180 15.78 -12.08 2.78
N PRO A 181 16.17 -13.27 2.30
CA PRO A 181 15.24 -14.39 2.10
C PRO A 181 14.62 -14.90 3.40
N ASP A 182 15.25 -14.62 4.55
CA ASP A 182 14.77 -15.04 5.86
C ASP A 182 13.81 -14.05 6.53
N SER A 183 13.64 -12.86 5.95
CA SER A 183 12.71 -11.86 6.47
C SER A 183 11.27 -12.35 6.40
N ALA A 184 10.43 -11.84 7.32
CA ALA A 184 9.01 -12.19 7.35
C ALA A 184 8.28 -11.89 6.02
N VAL A 185 8.64 -10.78 5.36
CA VAL A 185 8.05 -10.40 4.08
C VAL A 185 8.51 -11.28 2.92
N SER A 186 9.78 -11.69 2.88
CA SER A 186 10.29 -12.61 1.86
C SER A 186 9.66 -13.99 1.97
N LYS A 187 9.55 -14.51 3.20
CA LYS A 187 8.85 -15.77 3.49
C LYS A 187 7.38 -15.70 3.08
N LEU A 188 6.69 -14.62 3.44
CA LEU A 188 5.29 -14.41 3.06
C LEU A 188 5.10 -14.37 1.54
N VAL A 189 5.97 -13.67 0.81
CA VAL A 189 5.94 -13.61 -0.66
C VAL A 189 6.14 -14.99 -1.27
N ALA A 190 7.12 -15.75 -0.79
CA ALA A 190 7.37 -17.11 -1.29
C ALA A 190 6.18 -18.05 -1.00
N GLU A 191 5.63 -18.02 0.21
CA GLU A 191 4.51 -18.87 0.62
C GLU A 191 3.22 -18.56 -0.14
N ARG A 192 2.91 -17.28 -0.35
CA ARG A 192 1.64 -16.83 -0.94
C ARG A 192 1.72 -16.62 -2.46
N GLY A 193 2.84 -16.94 -3.10
CA GLY A 193 3.04 -16.73 -4.54
C GLY A 193 2.98 -15.25 -4.93
N GLY A 194 3.61 -14.39 -4.12
CA GLY A 194 3.63 -12.95 -4.36
C GLY A 194 4.39 -12.59 -5.64
N TYR A 195 3.92 -11.53 -6.32
CA TYR A 195 4.39 -11.16 -7.65
C TYR A 195 4.72 -9.67 -7.79
N GLU A 196 5.51 -9.36 -8.81
CA GLU A 196 5.82 -7.99 -9.27
C GLU A 196 4.65 -7.41 -10.07
N LEU A 197 4.37 -6.12 -9.93
CA LEU A 197 3.39 -5.47 -10.79
C LEU A 197 3.99 -5.16 -12.16
N MET A 198 3.43 -5.77 -13.21
CA MET A 198 3.83 -5.57 -14.61
C MET A 198 5.34 -5.84 -14.84
N PRO A 199 5.83 -7.05 -14.53
CA PRO A 199 7.25 -7.40 -14.67
C PRO A 199 7.77 -7.24 -16.10
N GLU A 200 6.89 -7.36 -17.11
CA GLU A 200 7.19 -7.20 -18.52
C GLU A 200 7.76 -5.81 -18.89
N LEU A 201 7.53 -4.80 -18.05
CA LEU A 201 8.06 -3.45 -18.27
C LEU A 201 9.54 -3.30 -17.88
N GLY A 202 10.14 -4.27 -17.18
CA GLY A 202 11.56 -4.27 -16.82
C GLY A 202 11.98 -3.25 -15.74
N TYR A 203 11.01 -2.60 -15.07
CA TYR A 203 11.26 -1.68 -13.94
C TYR A 203 11.61 -2.41 -12.64
N LYS A 204 11.36 -3.73 -12.57
CA LYS A 204 11.65 -4.58 -11.40
C LYS A 204 11.15 -3.95 -10.09
N PRO A 205 9.82 -3.73 -9.91
CA PRO A 205 9.26 -3.24 -8.66
C PRO A 205 9.80 -3.98 -7.45
N VAL A 206 10.15 -3.28 -6.36
CA VAL A 206 10.56 -3.96 -5.12
C VAL A 206 9.31 -4.43 -4.39
N ASN A 207 8.28 -3.57 -4.28
CA ASN A 207 7.01 -3.96 -3.68
C ASN A 207 6.40 -5.19 -4.39
N ARG A 208 5.78 -6.06 -3.59
CA ARG A 208 5.13 -7.29 -4.04
C ARG A 208 3.63 -7.25 -3.74
N TYR A 209 2.85 -7.89 -4.60
CA TYR A 209 1.42 -8.12 -4.39
C TYR A 209 1.17 -9.60 -4.12
N LEU A 210 0.33 -9.92 -3.14
CA LEU A 210 -0.15 -11.29 -2.93
C LEU A 210 -1.51 -11.44 -3.63
N PRO A 211 -1.72 -12.51 -4.40
CA PRO A 211 -2.97 -12.70 -5.13
C PRO A 211 -4.14 -12.99 -4.17
N PRO A 212 -5.36 -12.57 -4.53
CA PRO A 212 -6.56 -12.96 -3.80
C PRO A 212 -6.77 -14.48 -3.87
N ARG A 213 -6.95 -15.15 -2.74
CA ARG A 213 -7.20 -16.60 -2.68
C ARG A 213 -8.59 -16.89 -3.23
N ARG A 214 -8.74 -18.08 -3.81
CA ARG A 214 -10.08 -18.59 -4.10
C ARG A 214 -10.71 -18.95 -2.76
N ALA A 215 -11.92 -18.45 -2.49
CA ALA A 215 -12.68 -18.98 -1.37
C ALA A 215 -12.83 -20.50 -1.60
N PRO A 216 -12.60 -21.35 -0.58
CA PRO A 216 -13.00 -22.74 -0.68
C PRO A 216 -14.48 -22.73 -1.10
N LYS A 217 -14.86 -23.55 -2.08
CA LYS A 217 -16.29 -23.80 -2.27
C LYS A 217 -16.77 -24.30 -0.92
N ALA A 218 -17.62 -23.52 -0.25
CA ALA A 218 -18.31 -24.05 0.90
C ALA A 218 -18.97 -25.32 0.37
N ASP A 219 -18.60 -26.49 0.90
CA ASP A 219 -19.47 -27.64 0.74
C ASP A 219 -20.80 -27.14 1.27
N ALA A 220 -21.75 -26.95 0.35
CA ALA A 220 -23.13 -26.65 0.68
C ALA A 220 -23.70 -27.93 1.31
N GLY A 221 -23.19 -28.28 2.49
CA GLY A 221 -23.91 -29.11 3.42
C GLY A 221 -25.29 -28.49 3.57
N PRO A 222 -26.33 -29.31 3.83
CA PRO A 222 -27.69 -28.82 3.95
C PRO A 222 -27.68 -27.59 4.86
N ALA A 223 -28.30 -26.50 4.40
CA ALA A 223 -28.39 -25.27 5.14
C ALA A 223 -28.76 -25.62 6.58
N LYS A 224 -27.85 -25.35 7.54
CA LYS A 224 -28.18 -25.53 8.95
C LYS A 224 -29.44 -24.70 9.18
N GLU A 225 -30.50 -25.35 9.65
CA GLU A 225 -31.74 -24.64 10.01
C GLU A 225 -31.34 -23.41 10.82
N ALA A 226 -31.74 -22.24 10.31
CA ALA A 226 -31.47 -20.99 10.99
C ALA A 226 -32.02 -21.11 12.41
N SER A 227 -31.25 -20.67 13.41
CA SER A 227 -31.73 -20.61 14.78
C SER A 227 -33.09 -19.89 14.80
N PRO A 228 -34.09 -20.42 15.52
CA PRO A 228 -35.42 -19.83 15.54
C PRO A 228 -35.32 -18.37 15.98
N LEU A 229 -36.02 -17.50 15.26
CA LEU A 229 -36.12 -16.09 15.64
C LEU A 229 -36.70 -15.99 17.06
N PRO A 230 -36.42 -14.93 17.83
CA PRO A 230 -36.97 -14.76 19.19
C PRO A 230 -38.51 -14.86 19.26
N SER A 231 -39.19 -14.50 18.17
CA SER A 231 -40.64 -14.65 17.99
C SER A 231 -41.12 -16.09 17.83
N GLN A 232 -40.23 -17.00 17.44
CA GLN A 232 -40.48 -18.42 17.19
C GLN A 232 -40.10 -19.31 18.38
N ILE A 233 -39.48 -18.74 19.44
CA ILE A 233 -39.19 -19.45 20.68
C ILE A 233 -40.49 -19.62 21.48
N THR A 234 -41.11 -20.79 21.38
CA THR A 234 -42.34 -21.14 22.11
C THR A 234 -42.08 -21.63 23.54
N ASN A 235 -40.84 -22.04 23.84
CA ASN A 235 -40.46 -22.51 25.16
C ASN A 235 -40.24 -21.33 26.15
N PRO A 236 -40.95 -21.27 27.28
CA PRO A 236 -40.86 -20.16 28.25
C PRO A 236 -39.47 -19.98 28.86
N LEU A 237 -38.74 -21.07 29.12
CA LEU A 237 -37.38 -21.05 29.66
C LEU A 237 -36.43 -20.42 28.64
N LEU A 238 -36.50 -20.85 27.38
CA LEU A 238 -35.64 -20.33 26.32
C LEU A 238 -35.91 -18.86 26.03
N ARG A 239 -37.18 -18.41 26.11
CA ARG A 239 -37.54 -16.99 26.02
C ARG A 239 -36.95 -16.15 27.15
N TRP A 240 -36.93 -16.69 28.37
CA TRP A 240 -36.33 -16.01 29.51
C TRP A 240 -34.80 -15.91 29.36
N VAL A 241 -34.14 -16.99 28.95
CA VAL A 241 -32.68 -17.02 28.69
C VAL A 241 -32.31 -16.01 27.60
N ASP A 242 -33.03 -16.00 26.47
CA ASP A 242 -32.80 -15.05 25.37
C ASP A 242 -32.93 -13.59 25.84
N LYS A 243 -33.96 -13.30 26.65
CA LYS A 243 -34.18 -11.97 27.25
C LYS A 243 -33.09 -11.55 28.24
N VAL A 244 -32.48 -12.50 28.94
CA VAL A 244 -31.38 -12.25 29.89
C VAL A 244 -30.06 -12.00 29.16
N LEU A 245 -29.79 -12.76 28.09
CA LEU A 245 -28.54 -12.67 27.31
C LEU A 245 -28.53 -11.52 26.29
N SER A 246 -29.70 -11.02 25.90
CA SER A 246 -29.84 -9.88 24.97
C SER A 246 -29.78 -8.50 25.65
N ARG A 247 -29.41 -8.46 26.93
CA ARG A 247 -29.16 -7.23 27.70
C ARG A 247 -27.68 -7.07 27.97
#